data_AF-A0A8X6S8V2-F1
#
_entry.id   AF-A0A8X6S8V2-F1
#
_cell.length_a   1.000
_cell.length_b   1.000
_cell.length_c   1.000
_cell.angle_alpha   90.00
_cell.angle_beta   90.00
_cell.angle_gamma   90.00
#
_symmetry.space_group_name_H-M   'P 1'
#
loop_
_entity.id
_entity.type
_entity.pdbx_description
1 polymer ?
#
loop_
_entity_poly.entity_id
_entity_poly.type
_entity_poly.pdbx_seq_one_letter_code
_entity_poly.pdbx_strand_id
1 'polypeptide(L)'
;MPLRRFRRQYEQLSQFERGRIIGMMEAGWPVRLIARPFGRSDCDVRRFGDQWIREMFFTRSPSSGRHRQTSGREDRHIWYRARGNWTAAELNQVIFSDEYRFNLSSDDNHVRVWRPCGERLNPAFVLQRHTAPTDGVMVWGVIAYSTGSPLVLIHDIMTDQWYVHDILQRHVLRLT
;
A
#
# COMPACT_ATOMS: atom_id res chain seq x y z
N MET A 1 13.61 -41.14 -20.74
CA MET A 1 12.38 -40.58 -21.38
C MET A 1 11.88 -39.41 -20.55
N PRO A 2 11.76 -38.17 -21.07
CA PRO A 2 11.21 -37.07 -20.29
C PRO A 2 9.70 -36.96 -20.51
N LEU A 3 8.94 -37.07 -19.43
CA LEU A 3 7.49 -36.84 -19.44
C LEU A 3 7.22 -35.36 -19.71
N ARG A 4 6.75 -35.03 -20.93
CA ARG A 4 6.15 -33.74 -21.26
C ARG A 4 4.94 -33.54 -20.35
N ARG A 5 5.08 -32.69 -19.32
CA ARG A 5 3.93 -32.18 -18.56
C ARG A 5 3.07 -31.36 -19.51
N PHE A 6 1.93 -31.91 -19.92
CA PHE A 6 0.86 -31.16 -20.57
C PHE A 6 0.41 -30.06 -19.60
N ARG A 7 0.73 -28.79 -19.90
CA ARG A 7 0.06 -27.66 -19.27
C ARG A 7 -1.39 -27.70 -19.72
N ARG A 8 -2.31 -28.02 -18.81
CA ARG A 8 -3.75 -27.84 -19.05
C ARG A 8 -3.97 -26.36 -19.38
N GLN A 9 -4.65 -26.09 -20.51
CA GLN A 9 -5.12 -24.75 -20.83
C GLN A 9 -6.10 -24.33 -19.72
N TYR A 10 -5.83 -23.20 -19.09
CA TYR A 10 -6.72 -22.59 -18.10
C TYR A 10 -7.83 -21.86 -18.85
N GLU A 11 -9.06 -22.36 -18.78
CA GLU A 11 -10.22 -21.57 -19.18
C GLU A 11 -10.39 -20.39 -18.20
N GLN A 12 -10.45 -19.18 -18.74
CA GLN A 12 -10.63 -17.98 -17.92
C GLN A 12 -12.05 -17.94 -17.33
N LEU A 13 -12.16 -17.60 -16.05
CA LEU A 13 -13.45 -17.30 -15.42
C LEU A 13 -14.13 -16.13 -16.14
N SER A 14 -15.41 -16.29 -16.50
CA SER A 14 -16.22 -15.21 -17.05
C SER A 14 -16.44 -14.09 -16.02
N GLN A 15 -16.73 -12.88 -16.49
CA GLN A 15 -16.99 -11.74 -15.61
C GLN A 15 -18.15 -12.00 -14.63
N PHE A 16 -19.18 -12.72 -15.07
CA PHE A 16 -20.32 -13.09 -14.23
C PHE A 16 -19.94 -14.08 -13.12
N GLU A 17 -19.12 -15.10 -13.44
CA GLU A 17 -18.62 -16.05 -12.44
C GLU A 17 -17.71 -15.37 -11.42
N ARG A 18 -16.84 -14.45 -11.88
CA ARG A 18 -15.99 -13.64 -11.00
C ARG A 18 -16.81 -12.85 -9.98
N GLY A 19 -17.86 -12.18 -10.42
CA GLY A 19 -18.76 -11.43 -9.53
C GLY A 19 -19.45 -12.30 -8.48
N ARG A 20 -19.90 -13.49 -8.86
CA ARG A 20 -20.52 -14.43 -7.90
C ARG A 20 -19.54 -15.00 -6.88
N ILE A 21 -18.32 -15.31 -7.32
CA ILE A 21 -17.25 -15.78 -6.44
C ILE A 21 -16.91 -14.69 -5.41
N ILE A 22 -16.76 -13.43 -5.84
CA ILE A 22 -16.49 -12.29 -4.96
C ILE A 22 -17.61 -12.13 -3.92
N GLY A 23 -18.88 -12.09 -4.35
CA GLY A 23 -20.00 -11.93 -3.42
C GLY A 23 -20.11 -13.05 -2.38
N MET A 24 -19.77 -14.29 -2.76
CA MET A 24 -19.71 -15.40 -1.80
C MET A 24 -18.52 -15.29 -0.84
N MET A 25 -17.37 -14.79 -1.30
CA MET A 25 -16.20 -14.54 -0.45
C MET A 25 -16.47 -13.42 0.56
N GLU A 26 -17.10 -12.33 0.14
CA GLU A 26 -17.51 -11.21 1.02
C GLU A 26 -18.55 -11.65 2.06
N ALA A 27 -19.46 -12.56 1.70
CA ALA A 27 -20.41 -13.16 2.62
C ALA A 27 -19.79 -14.20 3.59
N GLY A 28 -18.46 -14.36 3.59
CA GLY A 28 -17.74 -15.23 4.52
C GLY A 28 -17.86 -16.73 4.25
N TRP A 29 -18.25 -17.13 3.03
CA TRP A 29 -18.40 -18.54 2.71
C TRP A 29 -17.05 -19.25 2.67
N PRO A 30 -16.97 -20.52 3.14
CA PRO A 30 -15.73 -21.28 3.06
C PRO A 30 -15.41 -21.59 1.58
N VAL A 31 -14.15 -21.36 1.18
CA VAL A 31 -13.65 -21.48 -0.21
C VAL A 31 -14.12 -22.76 -0.93
N ARG A 32 -14.12 -23.90 -0.23
CA ARG A 32 -14.60 -25.19 -0.77
C ARG A 32 -16.05 -25.17 -1.25
N LEU A 33 -16.92 -24.41 -0.57
CA LEU A 33 -18.33 -24.25 -0.95
C LEU A 33 -18.49 -23.22 -2.07
N ILE A 34 -17.54 -22.30 -2.19
CA ILE A 34 -17.47 -21.37 -3.32
C ILE A 34 -16.99 -22.09 -4.58
N ALA A 35 -16.03 -23.02 -4.47
CA ALA A 35 -15.43 -23.70 -5.63
C ALA A 35 -16.35 -24.75 -6.28
N ARG A 36 -17.15 -25.45 -5.46
CA ARG A 36 -18.05 -26.54 -5.89
C ARG A 36 -19.02 -26.17 -7.02
N PRO A 37 -19.80 -25.07 -6.95
CA PRO A 37 -20.77 -24.71 -7.99
C PRO A 37 -20.14 -24.37 -9.35
N PHE A 38 -18.86 -23.99 -9.38
CA PHE A 38 -18.14 -23.60 -10.60
C PHE A 38 -17.20 -24.70 -11.12
N GLY A 39 -17.19 -25.87 -10.47
CA GLY A 39 -16.29 -26.98 -10.86
C GLY A 39 -14.80 -26.61 -10.80
N ARG A 40 -14.42 -25.63 -9.96
CA ARG A 40 -13.04 -25.16 -9.82
C ARG A 40 -12.36 -25.79 -8.60
N SER A 41 -11.03 -25.74 -8.56
CA SER A 41 -10.30 -26.16 -7.36
C SER A 41 -10.31 -25.05 -6.31
N ASP A 42 -10.25 -25.45 -5.03
CA ASP A 42 -10.09 -24.51 -3.91
C ASP A 42 -8.88 -23.58 -4.09
N CYS A 43 -7.81 -24.08 -4.73
CA CYS A 43 -6.61 -23.31 -5.02
C CYS A 43 -6.85 -22.22 -6.06
N ASP A 44 -7.67 -22.50 -7.09
CA ASP A 44 -8.00 -21.52 -8.12
C ASP A 44 -8.86 -20.39 -7.54
N VAL A 45 -9.83 -20.72 -6.68
CA VAL A 45 -10.68 -19.71 -6.00
C VAL A 45 -9.87 -18.88 -5.01
N ARG A 46 -8.96 -19.49 -4.22
CA ARG A 46 -8.05 -18.72 -3.34
C ARG A 46 -7.15 -17.79 -4.14
N ARG A 47 -6.52 -18.30 -5.20
CA ARG A 47 -5.61 -17.49 -6.04
C ARG A 47 -6.37 -16.33 -6.69
N PHE A 48 -7.58 -16.58 -7.17
CA PHE A 48 -8.46 -15.53 -7.71
C PHE A 48 -8.82 -14.49 -6.65
N GLY A 49 -9.19 -14.92 -5.43
CA GLY A 49 -9.49 -14.00 -4.33
C GLY A 49 -8.27 -13.20 -3.86
N ASP A 50 -7.11 -13.83 -3.72
CA ASP A 50 -5.85 -13.16 -3.39
C ASP A 50 -5.47 -12.13 -4.45
N GLN A 51 -5.67 -12.47 -5.73
CA GLN A 51 -5.47 -11.56 -6.84
C GLN A 51 -6.47 -10.40 -6.80
N TRP A 52 -7.75 -10.66 -6.57
CA TRP A 52 -8.78 -9.63 -6.45
C TRP A 52 -8.52 -8.68 -5.27
N ILE A 53 -8.12 -9.19 -4.11
CA ILE A 53 -7.70 -8.37 -2.96
C ILE A 53 -6.49 -7.52 -3.35
N ARG A 54 -5.48 -8.08 -4.04
CA ARG A 54 -4.31 -7.34 -4.52
C ARG A 54 -4.61 -6.33 -5.62
N GLU A 55 -5.66 -6.53 -6.41
CA GLU A 55 -6.11 -5.58 -7.43
C GLU A 55 -6.96 -4.46 -6.81
N MET A 56 -7.69 -4.74 -5.72
CA MET A 56 -8.41 -3.73 -4.93
C MET A 56 -7.50 -2.91 -4.01
N PHE A 57 -6.38 -3.48 -3.56
CA PHE A 57 -5.31 -2.75 -2.88
C PHE A 57 -4.23 -2.39 -3.89
N PHE A 58 -4.18 -1.14 -4.36
CA PHE A 58 -3.06 -0.64 -5.14
C PHE A 58 -1.77 -0.59 -4.29
N THR A 59 -1.13 -1.74 -4.11
CA THR A 59 0.30 -1.81 -3.85
C THR A 59 0.94 -2.34 -5.12
N ARG A 60 1.80 -1.52 -5.73
CA ARG A 60 2.63 -1.93 -6.86
C ARG A 60 3.36 -3.22 -6.44
N SER A 61 3.02 -4.34 -7.07
CA SER A 61 3.89 -5.52 -7.01
C SER A 61 5.27 -5.08 -7.49
N PRO A 62 6.38 -5.42 -6.80
CA PRO A 62 7.70 -5.06 -7.29
C PRO A 62 7.85 -5.62 -8.70
N SER A 63 7.85 -4.74 -9.70
CA SER A 63 8.17 -5.14 -11.06
C SER A 63 9.58 -5.67 -11.06
N SER A 64 9.84 -6.82 -11.68
CA SER A 64 11.19 -7.30 -11.97
C SER A 64 11.82 -6.39 -13.02
N GLY A 65 12.16 -5.16 -12.61
CA GLY A 65 13.00 -4.26 -13.37
C GLY A 65 14.43 -4.80 -13.43
N ARG A 66 15.30 -4.07 -14.12
CA ARG A 66 16.73 -4.35 -14.10
C ARG A 66 17.20 -4.48 -12.65
N HIS A 67 18.01 -5.50 -12.36
CA HIS A 67 18.56 -5.70 -11.03
C HIS A 67 19.21 -4.40 -10.55
N ARG A 68 18.81 -3.94 -9.36
CA ARG A 68 19.32 -2.69 -8.78
C ARG A 68 20.83 -2.84 -8.63
N GLN A 69 21.58 -1.91 -9.24
CA GLN A 69 23.04 -1.94 -9.21
C GLN A 69 23.59 -1.54 -7.84
N THR A 70 22.83 -0.73 -7.11
CA THR A 70 23.17 -0.20 -5.79
C THR A 70 22.19 -0.69 -4.73
N SER A 71 22.68 -0.84 -3.52
CA SER A 71 21.85 -1.02 -2.33
C SER A 71 21.29 0.33 -1.86
N GLY A 72 20.19 0.30 -1.09
CA GLY A 72 19.65 1.51 -0.47
C GLY A 72 20.60 2.19 0.53
N ARG A 73 21.67 1.51 0.96
CA ARG A 73 22.75 2.14 1.75
C ARG A 73 23.70 2.94 0.86
N GLU A 74 24.07 2.39 -0.29
CA GLU A 74 24.95 3.07 -1.25
C GLU A 74 24.27 4.30 -1.86
N ASP A 75 22.99 4.22 -2.21
CA ASP A 75 22.25 5.38 -2.73
C ASP A 75 22.19 6.52 -1.72
N ARG A 76 21.97 6.20 -0.43
CA ARG A 76 22.04 7.19 0.65
C ARG A 76 23.45 7.77 0.79
N HIS A 77 24.49 6.93 0.70
CA HIS A 77 25.87 7.41 0.77
C HIS A 77 26.22 8.35 -0.40
N ILE A 78 25.80 8.02 -1.61
CA ILE A 78 25.97 8.86 -2.80
C ILE A 78 25.23 10.19 -2.61
N TRP A 79 23.98 10.15 -2.14
CA TRP A 79 23.17 11.35 -1.89
C TRP A 79 23.84 12.27 -0.87
N TYR A 80 24.32 11.72 0.26
CA TYR A 80 25.03 12.48 1.29
C TYR A 80 26.35 13.03 0.78
N ARG A 81 27.15 12.27 0.02
CA ARG A 81 28.39 12.80 -0.55
C ARG A 81 28.14 13.93 -1.54
N ALA A 82 27.16 13.78 -2.43
CA ALA A 82 26.85 14.78 -3.44
C ALA A 82 26.37 16.11 -2.83
N ARG A 83 25.71 16.06 -1.67
CA ARG A 83 25.10 17.22 -1.00
C ARG A 83 25.79 17.62 0.31
N GLY A 84 26.89 16.96 0.68
CA GLY A 84 27.54 17.13 1.99
C GLY A 84 28.19 18.50 2.19
N ASN A 85 28.51 19.20 1.09
CA ASN A 85 29.12 20.53 1.10
C ASN A 85 28.14 21.62 0.68
N TRP A 86 26.84 21.34 0.67
CA TRP A 86 25.84 22.34 0.30
C TRP A 86 25.85 23.53 1.27
N THR A 87 25.83 24.72 0.71
CA THR A 87 25.72 25.98 1.41
C THR A 87 24.28 26.23 1.86
N ALA A 88 24.09 27.14 2.82
CA ALA A 88 22.75 27.54 3.26
C ALA A 88 21.90 28.11 2.10
N ALA A 89 22.54 28.80 1.14
CA ALA A 89 21.85 29.33 -0.04
C ALA A 89 21.32 28.22 -0.96
N GLU A 90 22.08 27.14 -1.14
CA GLU A 90 21.65 25.97 -1.92
C GLU A 90 20.53 25.20 -1.21
N LEU A 91 20.59 25.07 0.12
CA LEU A 91 19.51 24.47 0.90
C LEU A 91 18.22 25.29 0.83
N ASN A 92 18.32 26.62 0.78
CA ASN A 92 17.16 27.51 0.70
C ASN A 92 16.40 27.40 -0.64
N GLN A 93 17.02 26.85 -1.68
CA GLN A 93 16.38 26.58 -2.97
C GLN A 93 15.66 25.23 -3.01
N VAL A 94 15.80 24.41 -1.97
CA VAL A 94 15.18 23.09 -1.92
C VAL A 94 13.74 23.20 -1.44
N ILE A 95 12.85 22.57 -2.19
CA ILE A 95 11.44 22.43 -1.86
C ILE A 95 11.20 20.95 -1.51
N PHE A 96 10.69 20.70 -0.31
CA PHE A 96 10.31 19.35 0.15
C PHE A 96 8.81 19.15 -0.03
N SER A 97 8.41 17.99 -0.54
CA SER A 97 7.02 17.58 -0.67
C SER A 97 6.86 16.15 -0.19
N ASP A 98 5.72 15.85 0.41
CA ASP A 98 5.38 14.47 0.80
C ASP A 98 3.87 14.29 0.92
N GLU A 99 3.44 13.03 0.87
CA GLU A 99 2.08 12.62 1.21
C GLU A 99 2.02 12.05 2.63
N TYR A 100 1.06 12.52 3.42
CA TYR A 100 0.82 12.03 4.77
C TYR A 100 -0.62 11.57 4.97
N ARG A 101 -0.82 10.52 5.77
CA ARG A 101 -2.15 10.02 6.15
C ARG A 101 -2.44 10.36 7.61
N PHE A 102 -3.45 11.20 7.86
CA PHE A 102 -4.01 11.39 9.19
C PHE A 102 -5.05 10.32 9.47
N ASN A 103 -4.75 9.41 10.38
CA ASN A 103 -5.73 8.41 10.81
C ASN A 103 -6.77 9.04 11.74
N LEU A 104 -8.06 8.84 11.45
CA LEU A 104 -9.17 9.36 12.26
C LEU A 104 -9.45 8.51 13.49
N SER A 105 -8.97 7.27 13.49
CA SER A 105 -8.88 6.43 14.69
C SER A 105 -7.42 6.08 14.97
N SER A 106 -7.11 5.89 16.25
CA SER A 106 -5.77 5.47 16.65
C SER A 106 -5.50 4.06 16.14
N ASP A 107 -4.47 3.89 15.30
CA ASP A 107 -3.90 2.56 15.05
C ASP A 107 -3.21 2.02 16.30
N ASP A 108 -2.86 2.91 17.24
CA ASP A 108 -2.06 2.66 18.42
C ASP A 108 -2.93 2.21 19.60
N ASN A 109 -3.88 1.31 19.33
CA ASN A 109 -4.75 0.62 20.30
C ASN A 109 -4.00 -0.17 21.42
N HIS A 110 -2.72 0.12 21.63
CA HIS A 110 -1.92 -0.29 22.76
C HIS A 110 -2.36 0.43 24.03
N VAL A 111 -3.27 -0.21 24.76
CA VAL A 111 -3.54 0.15 26.15
C VAL A 111 -2.35 -0.29 27.00
N ARG A 112 -1.76 0.64 27.75
CA ARG A 112 -0.72 0.30 28.74
C ARG A 112 -1.39 -0.42 29.91
N VAL A 113 -0.97 -1.66 30.17
CA VAL A 113 -1.48 -2.49 31.27
C VAL A 113 -0.31 -2.89 32.17
N TRP A 114 -0.47 -2.69 33.48
CA TRP A 114 0.45 -3.24 34.48
C TRP A 114 0.17 -4.73 34.66
N ARG A 115 1.20 -5.57 34.56
CA ARG A 115 1.06 -7.02 34.74
C ARG A 115 2.31 -7.66 35.38
N PRO A 116 2.15 -8.80 36.10
CA PRO A 116 3.26 -9.58 36.62
C PRO A 116 4.18 -10.13 35.51
N CYS A 117 5.43 -10.43 35.87
CA CYS A 117 6.38 -11.07 34.96
C CYS A 117 5.86 -12.47 34.55
N GLY A 118 5.91 -12.78 33.25
CA GLY A 118 5.47 -14.07 32.70
C GLY A 118 4.05 -14.09 32.12
N GLU A 119 3.19 -13.11 32.43
CA GLU A 119 1.77 -13.12 32.02
C GLU A 119 1.49 -12.37 30.71
N ARG A 120 2.49 -12.29 29.81
CA ARG A 120 2.40 -11.49 28.57
C ARG A 120 1.23 -11.91 27.65
N LEU A 121 0.90 -13.19 27.63
CA LEU A 121 -0.12 -13.76 26.75
C LEU A 121 -1.45 -14.04 27.47
N ASN A 122 -1.59 -13.59 28.72
CA ASN A 122 -2.84 -13.77 29.46
C ASN A 122 -3.98 -13.05 28.71
N PRO A 123 -5.05 -13.75 28.32
CA PRO A 123 -6.19 -13.15 27.61
C PRO A 123 -6.84 -11.99 28.35
N ALA A 124 -6.71 -11.93 29.69
CA ALA A 124 -7.18 -10.80 30.49
C ALA A 124 -6.43 -9.48 30.18
N PHE A 125 -5.24 -9.56 29.58
CA PHE A 125 -4.37 -8.42 29.26
C PHE A 125 -4.07 -8.31 27.76
N VAL A 126 -4.78 -9.05 26.91
CA VAL A 126 -4.61 -9.05 25.45
C VAL A 126 -5.97 -8.86 24.79
N LEU A 127 -6.12 -7.79 24.00
CA LEU A 127 -7.34 -7.50 23.26
C LEU A 127 -7.19 -7.94 21.79
N GLN A 128 -8.19 -8.65 21.26
CA GLN A 128 -8.19 -9.06 19.86
C GLN A 128 -8.31 -7.84 18.95
N ARG A 129 -7.39 -7.71 17.98
CA ARG A 129 -7.34 -6.57 17.06
C ARG A 129 -8.26 -6.79 15.87
N HIS A 130 -9.02 -5.75 15.51
CA HIS A 130 -9.64 -5.63 14.21
C HIS A 130 -8.60 -5.10 13.20
N THR A 131 -8.36 -5.84 12.12
CA THR A 131 -7.35 -5.50 11.07
C THR A 131 -7.98 -4.77 9.88
N ALA A 132 -9.21 -4.27 10.00
CA ALA A 132 -9.81 -3.55 8.89
C ALA A 132 -9.09 -2.22 8.63
N PRO A 133 -9.23 -1.67 7.41
CA PRO A 133 -8.70 -0.36 7.07
C PRO A 133 -9.18 0.69 8.06
N THR A 134 -8.24 1.41 8.66
CA THR A 134 -8.51 2.56 9.50
C THR A 134 -8.88 3.74 8.60
N ASP A 135 -10.05 4.35 8.81
CA ASP A 135 -10.42 5.57 8.13
C ASP A 135 -9.38 6.66 8.39
N GLY A 136 -8.94 7.31 7.33
CA GLY A 136 -7.91 8.32 7.40
C GLY A 136 -7.96 9.27 6.22
N VAL A 137 -7.51 10.49 6.46
CA VAL A 137 -7.47 11.57 5.48
C VAL A 137 -6.05 11.65 4.92
N MET A 138 -5.93 11.46 3.61
CA MET A 138 -4.67 11.65 2.89
C MET A 138 -4.48 13.14 2.59
N VAL A 139 -3.28 13.65 2.82
CA VAL A 139 -2.94 15.05 2.66
C VAL A 139 -1.59 15.16 1.96
N TRP A 140 -1.46 16.10 1.05
CA TRP A 140 -0.19 16.45 0.44
C TRP A 140 0.20 17.88 0.81
N GLY A 141 1.49 18.12 0.97
CA GLY A 141 2.00 19.45 1.33
C GLY A 141 3.41 19.68 0.83
N VAL A 142 3.76 20.96 0.75
CA VAL A 142 5.10 21.43 0.38
C VAL A 142 5.63 22.35 1.45
N ILE A 143 6.90 22.18 1.79
CA ILE A 143 7.64 23.05 2.70
C ILE A 143 8.95 23.45 2.02
N ALA A 144 9.21 24.75 1.98
CA ALA A 144 10.47 25.36 1.61
C ALA A 144 11.03 26.10 2.85
N TYR A 145 12.25 26.65 2.73
CA TYR A 145 12.92 27.29 3.87
C TYR A 145 12.11 28.42 4.53
N SER A 146 11.46 29.27 3.72
CA SER A 146 10.74 30.46 4.19
C SER A 146 9.23 30.40 4.00
N THR A 147 8.71 29.38 3.30
CA THR A 147 7.30 29.31 2.88
C THR A 147 6.84 27.85 2.81
N GLY A 148 5.53 27.65 2.80
CA GLY A 148 4.92 26.34 2.55
C GLY A 148 3.65 26.48 1.75
N SER A 149 3.25 25.41 1.05
CA SER A 149 1.95 25.39 0.38
C SER A 149 0.84 25.11 1.40
N PRO A 150 -0.41 25.52 1.10
CA PRO A 150 -1.57 24.95 1.77
C PRO A 150 -1.54 23.42 1.65
N LEU A 151 -2.04 22.75 2.68
CA LEU A 151 -2.25 21.32 2.69
C LEU A 151 -3.42 20.95 1.76
N VAL A 152 -3.15 20.06 0.80
CA VAL A 152 -4.12 19.60 -0.19
C VAL A 152 -4.71 18.28 0.28
N LEU A 153 -6.03 18.24 0.46
CA LEU A 153 -6.74 17.01 0.80
C LEU A 153 -6.86 16.12 -0.43
N ILE A 154 -6.39 14.88 -0.29
CA ILE A 154 -6.53 13.84 -1.29
C ILE A 154 -7.75 12.99 -0.90
N HIS A 155 -8.81 13.10 -1.69
CA HIS A 155 -10.09 12.44 -1.39
C HIS A 155 -10.17 11.00 -1.92
N ASP A 156 -9.34 10.67 -2.92
CA ASP A 156 -9.42 9.41 -3.68
C ASP A 156 -8.02 8.88 -4.04
N ILE A 157 -7.96 7.80 -4.83
CA ILE A 157 -6.70 7.24 -5.33
C ILE A 157 -5.97 8.28 -6.18
N MET A 158 -4.78 8.66 -5.74
CA MET A 158 -3.93 9.60 -6.46
C MET A 158 -3.38 8.98 -7.75
N THR A 159 -3.84 9.49 -8.89
CA THR A 159 -3.30 9.13 -10.22
C THR A 159 -2.14 10.03 -10.60
N ASP A 160 -1.24 9.52 -11.44
CA ASP A 160 -0.07 10.26 -11.94
C ASP A 160 -0.46 11.56 -12.67
N GLN A 161 -1.54 11.52 -13.45
CA GLN A 161 -2.07 12.69 -14.16
C GLN A 161 -2.56 13.77 -13.20
N TRP A 162 -3.29 13.39 -12.16
CA TRP A 162 -3.78 14.30 -11.13
C TRP A 162 -2.62 14.92 -10.33
N TYR A 163 -1.60 14.12 -10.01
CA TYR A 163 -0.40 14.61 -9.33
C TYR A 163 0.31 15.70 -10.14
N VAL A 164 0.47 15.49 -11.45
CA VAL A 164 1.15 16.48 -12.30
C VAL A 164 0.31 17.75 -12.47
N HIS A 165 -0.96 17.61 -12.86
CA HIS A 165 -1.80 18.74 -13.26
C HIS A 165 -2.37 19.52 -12.08
N ASP A 166 -2.88 18.84 -11.06
CA ASP A 166 -3.63 19.47 -9.97
C ASP A 166 -2.77 19.73 -8.73
N ILE A 167 -1.70 18.94 -8.52
CA ILE A 167 -0.78 19.13 -7.40
C ILE A 167 0.45 19.96 -7.82
N LEU A 168 1.30 19.43 -8.69
CA LEU A 168 2.58 20.07 -9.01
C LEU A 168 2.42 21.43 -9.69
N GLN A 169 1.62 21.50 -10.76
CA GLN A 169 1.45 22.74 -11.51
C GLN A 169 0.77 23.85 -10.71
N ARG A 170 -0.14 23.48 -9.80
CA ARG A 170 -0.95 24.43 -9.05
C ARG A 170 -0.27 24.95 -7.79
N HIS A 171 0.50 24.09 -7.11
CA HIS A 171 1.02 24.38 -5.77
C HIS A 171 2.54 24.54 -5.70
N VAL A 172 3.31 23.82 -6.53
CA VAL A 172 4.78 23.91 -6.51
C VAL A 172 5.27 25.07 -7.36
N LEU A 173 4.75 25.23 -8.59
CA LEU A 173 5.19 26.27 -9.52
C LEU A 173 4.82 27.70 -9.08
N ARG A 174 4.00 27.86 -8.04
CA ARG A 174 3.67 29.17 -7.45
C ARG A 174 4.64 29.59 -6.33
N LEU A 175 5.47 28.68 -5.85
CA LEU A 175 6.43 28.93 -4.76
C LEU A 175 7.85 29.24 -5.28
N THR A 176 8.08 29.07 -6.58
CA THR A 176 9.30 29.42 -7.31
C THR A 176 9.16 30.75 -8.03
#